data_AF-A0A7W5H380-F1
#
_entry.id   AF-A0A7W5H380-F1
#
_cell.length_a   1.000
_cell.length_b   1.000
_cell.length_c   1.000
_cell.angle_alpha   90.00
_cell.angle_beta   90.00
_cell.angle_gamma   90.00
#
_symmetry.space_group_name_H-M   'P 1'
#
loop_
_entity.id
_entity.type
_entity.pdbx_description
1 polymer ?
#
loop_
_entity_poly.entity_id
_entity_poly.type
_entity_poly.pdbx_seq_one_letter_code
_entity_poly.pdbx_strand_id
1 'polypeptide(L)'
;MATKKVVVLSVLFSAFCVVVSSAQVTKTPPTPQTRAEKATVRMKKALNLNDEQAAKVEALNVKMFEAQMEMNKAMREAAKEFRTKVTSRNAEMQKILTPEQFKECQRMERHMRHHWQAMQQHWRHMQRPGYRTSNHWGNMRGPAHHMPYGMQCKNDSMQCMKGNMHPMNRHRTMQRDTTQTTN
;
A
#
# COMPACT_ATOMS: atom_id res chain seq x y z
N MET A 1 21.09 61.32 11.79
CA MET A 1 20.40 60.91 10.55
C MET A 1 20.82 59.49 10.12
N ALA A 2 20.58 58.47 10.96
CA ALA A 2 21.08 57.10 10.73
C ALA A 2 20.00 56.01 10.78
N THR A 3 18.71 56.38 10.84
CA THR A 3 17.60 55.41 10.95
C THR A 3 16.70 55.37 9.71
N LYS A 4 16.76 56.38 8.83
CA LYS A 4 15.96 56.41 7.59
C LYS A 4 16.50 55.51 6.47
N LYS A 5 17.82 55.27 6.42
CA LYS A 5 18.46 54.43 5.38
C LYS A 5 18.26 52.93 5.61
N VAL A 6 18.08 52.50 6.86
CA VAL A 6 17.89 51.08 7.22
C VAL A 6 16.47 50.61 6.89
N VAL A 7 15.46 51.49 7.05
CA VAL A 7 14.05 51.16 6.74
C VAL A 7 13.81 51.04 5.22
N VAL A 8 14.54 51.78 4.40
CA VAL A 8 14.43 51.67 2.92
C VAL A 8 15.07 50.38 2.40
N LEU A 9 16.12 49.88 3.07
CA LEU A 9 16.80 48.63 2.71
C LEU A 9 16.02 47.37 3.12
N SER A 10 15.18 47.43 4.15
CA SER A 10 14.32 46.31 4.56
C SER A 10 13.07 46.14 3.69
N VAL A 11 12.57 47.21 3.05
CA VAL A 11 11.38 47.15 2.18
C VAL A 11 11.72 46.63 0.77
N LEU A 12 12.95 46.82 0.30
CA LEU A 12 13.41 46.32 -1.00
C LEU A 12 13.77 44.82 -1.00
N PHE A 13 13.99 44.21 0.17
CA PHE A 13 14.30 42.78 0.28
C PHE A 13 13.03 41.89 0.30
N SER A 14 11.87 42.47 0.62
CA SER A 14 10.56 41.80 0.62
C SER A 14 9.92 41.63 -0.77
N ALA A 15 10.54 42.13 -1.84
CA ALA A 15 10.05 42.00 -3.22
C ALA A 15 10.63 40.79 -3.99
N PHE A 16 11.50 40.00 -3.36
CA PHE A 16 12.12 38.81 -3.99
C PHE A 16 11.58 37.49 -3.42
N CYS A 17 10.29 37.45 -3.03
CA CYS A 17 9.60 36.19 -2.78
C CYS A 17 9.36 35.50 -4.13
N VAL A 18 10.38 34.72 -4.50
CA VAL A 18 10.43 33.77 -5.60
C VAL A 18 9.12 32.98 -5.70
N VAL A 19 8.33 33.28 -6.72
CA VAL A 19 7.31 32.35 -7.21
C VAL A 19 8.06 31.26 -7.98
N VAL A 20 8.56 30.25 -7.26
CA VAL A 20 8.89 28.97 -7.90
C VAL A 20 7.55 28.29 -8.15
N SER A 21 6.92 28.58 -9.29
CA SER A 21 5.89 27.70 -9.82
C SER A 21 6.57 26.37 -10.12
N SER A 22 6.42 25.40 -9.23
CA SER A 22 6.75 24.01 -9.54
C SER A 22 5.82 23.58 -10.67
N ALA A 23 6.27 23.72 -11.92
CA ALA A 23 5.66 23.08 -13.06
C ALA A 23 5.73 21.58 -12.80
N GLN A 24 4.67 21.03 -12.20
CA GLN A 24 4.46 19.59 -12.16
C GLN A 24 4.30 19.18 -13.62
N VAL A 25 5.40 18.76 -14.25
CA VAL A 25 5.36 18.09 -15.54
C VAL A 25 4.53 16.84 -15.32
N THR A 26 3.25 16.93 -15.65
CA THR A 26 2.33 15.80 -15.69
C THR A 26 2.83 14.91 -16.82
N LYS A 27 3.75 14.00 -16.49
CA LYS A 27 4.20 12.98 -17.43
C LYS A 27 2.97 12.17 -17.81
N THR A 28 2.43 12.44 -19.00
CA THR A 28 1.36 11.63 -19.57
C THR A 28 1.86 10.19 -19.63
N PRO A 29 1.06 9.22 -19.17
CA PRO A 29 1.47 7.82 -19.23
C PRO A 29 1.70 7.44 -20.70
N PRO A 30 2.77 6.69 -21.01
CA PRO A 30 3.08 6.32 -22.39
C PRO A 30 1.96 5.46 -22.98
N THR A 31 1.68 5.66 -24.27
CA THR A 31 0.66 4.90 -25.01
C THR A 31 1.03 3.41 -25.10
N PRO A 32 0.07 2.51 -25.34
CA PRO A 32 0.34 1.09 -25.57
C PRO A 32 1.39 0.87 -26.67
N GLN A 33 1.34 1.68 -27.72
CA GLN A 33 2.24 1.63 -28.87
C GLN A 33 3.67 1.98 -28.44
N THR A 34 3.88 3.11 -27.75
CA THR A 34 5.22 3.48 -27.24
C THR A 34 5.76 2.47 -26.24
N ARG A 35 4.88 1.82 -25.46
CA ARG A 35 5.29 0.75 -24.54
C ARG A 35 5.69 -0.52 -25.28
N ALA A 36 4.94 -0.88 -26.32
CA ALA A 36 5.21 -2.02 -27.19
C ALA A 36 6.55 -1.86 -27.89
N GLU A 37 6.79 -0.72 -28.54
CA GLU A 37 8.05 -0.39 -29.20
C GLU A 37 9.24 -0.54 -28.23
N LYS A 38 9.18 0.09 -27.05
CA LYS A 38 10.25 -0.01 -26.05
C LYS A 38 10.46 -1.43 -25.52
N ALA A 39 9.39 -2.24 -25.42
CA ALA A 39 9.51 -3.65 -25.05
C ALA A 39 10.20 -4.43 -26.17
N THR A 40 9.76 -4.25 -27.41
CA THR A 40 10.32 -4.90 -28.59
C THR A 40 11.79 -4.53 -28.79
N VAL A 41 12.19 -3.27 -28.66
CA VAL A 41 13.61 -2.86 -28.76
C VAL A 41 14.47 -3.60 -27.75
N ARG A 42 14.00 -3.74 -26.51
CA ARG A 42 14.70 -4.51 -25.48
C ARG A 42 14.77 -6.00 -25.81
N MET A 43 13.69 -6.58 -26.31
CA MET A 43 13.63 -7.98 -26.72
C MET A 43 14.53 -8.26 -27.92
N LYS A 44 14.52 -7.38 -28.93
CA LYS A 44 15.36 -7.46 -30.12
C LYS A 44 16.83 -7.50 -29.73
N LYS A 45 17.26 -6.61 -28.82
CA LYS A 45 18.64 -6.59 -28.32
C LYS A 45 18.99 -7.80 -27.44
N ALA A 46 18.09 -8.21 -26.54
CA ALA A 46 18.38 -9.29 -25.60
C ALA A 46 18.37 -10.69 -26.25
N LEU A 47 17.56 -10.87 -27.30
CA LEU A 47 17.32 -12.16 -27.96
C LEU A 47 17.88 -12.20 -29.39
N ASN A 48 18.53 -11.13 -29.86
CA ASN A 48 19.03 -10.98 -31.23
C ASN A 48 17.96 -11.26 -32.30
N LEU A 49 16.75 -10.70 -32.11
CA LEU A 49 15.65 -10.90 -33.06
C LEU A 49 15.97 -10.21 -34.39
N ASN A 50 15.64 -10.87 -35.50
CA ASN A 50 15.64 -10.22 -36.81
C ASN A 50 14.45 -9.26 -36.95
N ASP A 51 14.42 -8.50 -38.04
CA ASP A 51 13.39 -7.46 -38.26
C ASP A 51 11.97 -8.04 -38.36
N GLU A 52 11.81 -9.18 -39.04
CA GLU A 52 10.52 -9.84 -39.17
C GLU A 52 9.98 -10.36 -37.82
N GLN A 53 10.86 -10.93 -36.99
CA GLN A 53 10.52 -11.38 -35.65
C GLN A 53 10.18 -10.20 -34.74
N ALA A 54 10.95 -9.11 -34.82
CA ALA A 54 10.69 -7.90 -34.05
C ALA A 54 9.33 -7.29 -34.40
N ALA A 55 8.97 -7.22 -35.69
CA ALA A 55 7.67 -6.71 -36.13
C ALA A 55 6.50 -7.57 -35.59
N LYS A 56 6.63 -8.90 -35.62
CA LYS A 56 5.61 -9.81 -35.06
C LYS A 56 5.47 -9.66 -33.54
N VAL A 57 6.60 -9.52 -32.84
CA VAL A 57 6.63 -9.30 -31.38
C VAL A 57 6.03 -7.95 -31.00
N GLU A 58 6.30 -6.90 -31.78
CA GLU A 58 5.71 -5.59 -31.56
C GLU A 58 4.19 -5.61 -31.70
N ALA A 59 3.68 -6.20 -32.79
CA ALA A 59 2.24 -6.35 -32.98
C ALA A 59 1.57 -7.13 -31.82
N LEU A 60 2.24 -8.17 -31.30
CA LEU A 60 1.77 -8.89 -30.11
C LEU A 60 1.79 -8.01 -28.85
N ASN A 61 2.87 -7.26 -28.63
CA ASN A 61 3.03 -6.38 -27.49
C ASN A 61 1.97 -5.25 -27.49
N VAL A 62 1.64 -4.69 -28.66
CA VAL A 62 0.56 -3.69 -28.79
C VAL A 62 -0.75 -4.26 -28.27
N LYS A 63 -1.18 -5.43 -28.78
CA LYS A 63 -2.43 -6.08 -28.35
C LYS A 63 -2.45 -6.34 -26.84
N MET A 64 -1.33 -6.80 -26.29
CA MET A 64 -1.21 -7.05 -24.84
C MET A 64 -1.33 -5.76 -24.02
N PHE A 65 -0.67 -4.66 -24.44
CA PHE A 65 -0.74 -3.41 -23.70
C PHE A 65 -2.08 -2.69 -23.85
N GLU A 66 -2.77 -2.85 -24.97
CA GLU A 66 -4.15 -2.37 -25.16
C GLU A 66 -5.11 -3.12 -24.24
N ALA A 67 -5.06 -4.46 -24.22
CA ALA A 67 -5.87 -5.26 -23.30
C ALA A 67 -5.61 -4.89 -21.83
N GLN A 68 -4.35 -4.67 -21.47
CA GLN A 68 -3.98 -4.22 -20.13
C GLN A 68 -4.52 -2.83 -19.80
N MET A 69 -4.56 -1.91 -20.78
CA MET A 69 -5.12 -0.57 -20.61
C MET A 69 -6.62 -0.65 -20.31
N GLU A 70 -7.37 -1.44 -21.08
CA GLU A 70 -8.81 -1.61 -20.88
C GLU A 70 -9.12 -2.29 -19.55
N MET A 71 -8.37 -3.33 -19.18
CA MET A 71 -8.49 -3.95 -17.86
C MET A 71 -8.24 -2.93 -16.74
N ASN A 72 -7.21 -2.08 -16.87
CA ASN A 72 -6.92 -1.06 -15.87
C ASN A 72 -8.03 0.00 -15.78
N LYS A 73 -8.64 0.36 -16.90
CA LYS A 73 -9.78 1.26 -16.95
C LYS A 73 -10.98 0.64 -16.22
N ALA A 74 -11.33 -0.61 -16.53
CA ALA A 74 -12.40 -1.34 -15.86
C ALA A 74 -12.16 -1.43 -14.33
N MET A 75 -10.94 -1.74 -13.91
CA MET A 75 -10.57 -1.78 -12.48
C MET A 75 -10.70 -0.42 -11.79
N ARG A 76 -10.41 0.69 -12.48
CA ARG A 76 -10.60 2.05 -11.92
C ARG A 76 -12.08 2.37 -11.73
N GLU A 77 -12.92 2.04 -12.70
CA GLU A 77 -14.36 2.25 -12.58
C GLU A 77 -14.96 1.37 -11.48
N ALA A 78 -14.58 0.09 -11.42
CA ALA A 78 -14.99 -0.81 -10.34
C ALA A 78 -14.54 -0.29 -8.95
N ALA A 79 -13.32 0.25 -8.85
CA ALA A 79 -12.84 0.86 -7.61
C ALA A 79 -13.63 2.12 -7.23
N LYS A 80 -14.06 2.92 -8.21
CA LYS A 80 -14.91 4.09 -7.99
C LYS A 80 -16.28 3.68 -7.48
N GLU A 81 -16.92 2.70 -8.12
CA GLU A 81 -18.21 2.16 -7.69
C GLU A 81 -18.13 1.53 -6.29
N PHE A 82 -17.06 0.81 -5.99
CA PHE A 82 -16.86 0.25 -4.66
C PHE A 82 -16.77 1.35 -3.59
N ARG A 83 -16.04 2.44 -3.87
CA ARG A 83 -15.95 3.58 -2.96
C ARG A 83 -17.32 4.20 -2.71
N THR A 84 -18.13 4.41 -3.75
CA THR A 84 -19.47 4.99 -3.58
C THR A 84 -20.35 4.09 -2.72
N LYS A 85 -20.34 2.78 -2.94
CA LYS A 85 -21.07 1.80 -2.11
C LYS A 85 -20.62 1.84 -0.65
N VAL A 86 -19.30 1.88 -0.39
CA VAL A 86 -18.76 2.00 0.98
C VAL A 86 -19.20 3.31 1.63
N THR A 87 -19.17 4.43 0.91
CA THR A 87 -19.64 5.71 1.46
C THR A 87 -21.13 5.71 1.77
N SER A 88 -21.98 5.13 0.91
CA SER A 88 -23.42 5.00 1.15
C SER A 88 -23.70 4.13 2.38
N ARG A 89 -23.07 2.95 2.45
CA ARG A 89 -23.17 2.05 3.59
C ARG A 89 -22.75 2.74 4.89
N ASN A 90 -21.69 3.56 4.86
CA ASN A 90 -21.25 4.30 6.06
C ASN A 90 -22.28 5.34 6.51
N ALA A 91 -22.92 6.03 5.58
CA ALA A 91 -23.99 6.97 5.90
C ALA A 91 -25.21 6.27 6.51
N GLU A 92 -25.58 5.08 6.02
CA GLU A 92 -26.63 4.25 6.61
C GLU A 92 -26.23 3.74 8.00
N MET A 93 -24.99 3.27 8.15
CA MET A 93 -24.47 2.78 9.43
C MET A 93 -24.49 3.87 10.51
N GLN A 94 -24.21 5.12 10.15
CA GLN A 94 -24.28 6.26 11.06
C GLN A 94 -25.71 6.53 11.57
N LYS A 95 -26.75 6.14 10.82
CA LYS A 95 -28.15 6.28 11.26
C LYS A 95 -28.56 5.17 12.25
N ILE A 96 -27.93 4.00 12.14
CA ILE A 96 -28.27 2.82 12.95
C ILE A 96 -27.46 2.80 14.26
N LEU A 97 -26.19 3.18 14.20
CA LEU A 97 -25.28 3.14 15.34
C LEU A 97 -25.32 4.45 16.13
N THR A 98 -25.06 4.35 17.43
CA THR A 98 -24.74 5.53 18.23
C THR A 98 -23.42 6.16 17.76
N PRO A 99 -23.17 7.45 18.02
CA PRO A 99 -21.95 8.12 17.59
C PRO A 99 -20.66 7.43 18.07
N GLU A 100 -20.66 6.90 19.29
CA GLU A 100 -19.50 6.22 19.87
C GLU A 100 -19.28 4.83 19.25
N GLN A 101 -20.35 4.07 18.98
CA GLN A 101 -20.25 2.80 18.23
C GLN A 101 -19.76 3.01 16.80
N PHE A 102 -20.19 4.09 16.14
CA PHE A 102 -19.74 4.41 14.79
C PHE A 102 -18.26 4.82 14.75
N LYS A 103 -17.77 5.59 15.74
CA LYS A 103 -16.33 5.87 15.89
C LYS A 103 -15.51 4.60 16.04
N GLU A 104 -15.99 3.65 16.84
CA GLU A 104 -15.30 2.39 17.06
C GLU A 104 -15.28 1.53 15.79
N CYS A 105 -16.41 1.45 15.08
CA CYS A 105 -16.47 0.80 13.77
C CYS A 105 -15.43 1.39 12.79
N GLN A 106 -15.33 2.72 12.69
CA GLN A 106 -14.32 3.37 11.84
C GLN A 106 -12.88 3.07 12.29
N ARG A 107 -12.64 2.91 13.59
CA ARG A 107 -11.33 2.54 14.14
C ARG A 107 -10.95 1.13 13.68
N MET A 108 -11.87 0.17 13.80
CA MET A 108 -11.67 -1.20 13.34
C MET A 108 -11.37 -1.26 11.83
N GLU A 109 -12.11 -0.51 11.02
CA GLU A 109 -11.86 -0.48 9.57
C GLU A 109 -10.50 0.09 9.20
N ARG A 110 -10.06 1.16 9.87
CA ARG A 110 -8.71 1.71 9.68
C ARG A 110 -7.65 0.67 10.00
N HIS A 111 -7.79 -0.02 11.13
CA HIS A 111 -6.86 -1.07 11.53
C HIS A 111 -6.77 -2.18 10.47
N MET A 112 -7.91 -2.66 9.97
CA MET A 112 -7.94 -3.69 8.92
C MET A 112 -7.28 -3.21 7.62
N ARG A 113 -7.51 -1.95 7.21
CA ARG A 113 -6.83 -1.37 6.05
C ARG A 113 -5.32 -1.31 6.22
N HIS A 114 -4.82 -0.86 7.37
CA HIS A 114 -3.38 -0.82 7.64
C HIS A 114 -2.77 -2.22 7.67
N HIS A 115 -3.46 -3.18 8.29
CA HIS A 115 -3.02 -4.57 8.31
C HIS A 115 -2.90 -5.14 6.89
N TRP A 116 -3.92 -4.94 6.05
CA TRP A 116 -3.89 -5.38 4.66
C TRP A 116 -2.76 -4.71 3.85
N GLN A 117 -2.53 -3.41 4.06
CA GLN A 117 -1.43 -2.68 3.43
C GLN A 117 -0.06 -3.22 3.85
N ALA A 118 0.13 -3.48 5.16
CA ALA A 118 1.36 -4.06 5.68
C ALA A 118 1.60 -5.47 5.11
N MET A 119 0.56 -6.30 5.04
CA MET A 119 0.63 -7.62 4.42
C MET A 119 0.98 -7.53 2.92
N GLN A 120 0.36 -6.61 2.18
CA GLN A 120 0.65 -6.41 0.76
C GLN A 120 2.09 -5.94 0.54
N GLN A 121 2.60 -5.03 1.37
CA GLN A 121 3.99 -4.58 1.32
C GLN A 121 4.96 -5.72 1.65
N HIS A 122 4.68 -6.49 2.70
CA HIS A 122 5.46 -7.66 3.06
C HIS A 122 5.49 -8.70 1.95
N TRP A 123 4.34 -8.99 1.34
CA TRP A 123 4.24 -9.92 0.21
C TRP A 123 5.07 -9.43 -1.00
N ARG A 124 5.04 -8.13 -1.31
CA ARG A 124 5.91 -7.52 -2.33
C ARG A 124 7.39 -7.64 -2.00
N HIS A 125 7.75 -7.50 -0.73
CA HIS A 125 9.13 -7.62 -0.27
C HIS A 125 9.65 -9.06 -0.38
N MET A 126 8.85 -10.06 -0.01
CA MET A 126 9.22 -11.47 -0.13
C MET A 126 9.44 -11.92 -1.58
N GLN A 127 8.78 -11.29 -2.55
CA GLN A 127 8.97 -11.57 -3.98
C GLN A 127 10.21 -10.93 -4.59
N ARG A 128 10.97 -10.14 -3.83
CA ARG A 128 12.21 -9.54 -4.36
C ARG A 128 13.23 -10.65 -4.63
N PRO A 129 13.81 -10.72 -5.85
CA PRO A 129 14.92 -11.61 -6.15
C PRO A 129 16.05 -11.38 -5.13
N GLY A 130 16.51 -12.44 -4.46
CA GLY A 130 17.53 -12.38 -3.40
C GLY A 130 17.02 -12.60 -1.97
N TYR A 131 15.70 -12.53 -1.71
CA TYR A 131 15.14 -12.87 -0.39
C TYR A 131 14.80 -14.36 -0.22
N ARG A 132 14.99 -15.16 -1.27
CA ARG A 132 14.66 -16.60 -1.35
C ARG A 132 15.88 -17.51 -1.23
N THR A 133 16.98 -17.06 -0.62
CA THR A 133 18.18 -17.88 -0.42
C THR A 133 18.67 -17.76 1.01
N SER A 134 18.03 -18.50 1.92
CA SER A 134 18.61 -19.03 3.15
C SER A 134 17.55 -19.89 3.86
N ASN A 135 17.52 -21.18 3.55
CA ASN A 135 17.02 -22.30 4.38
C ASN A 135 15.73 -22.12 5.22
N HIS A 136 14.71 -21.40 4.75
CA HIS A 136 13.46 -21.20 5.51
C HIS A 136 12.32 -22.19 5.18
N TRP A 137 12.59 -23.27 4.44
CA TRP A 137 11.58 -24.32 4.17
C TRP A 137 11.77 -25.59 5.02
N GLY A 138 12.77 -25.62 5.91
CA GLY A 138 13.05 -26.76 6.80
C GLY A 138 12.39 -26.70 8.18
N ASN A 139 11.64 -25.64 8.53
CA ASN A 139 11.08 -25.51 9.88
C ASN A 139 9.72 -24.79 9.94
N MET A 140 8.77 -25.18 9.09
CA MET A 140 7.35 -24.84 9.28
C MET A 140 6.65 -25.78 10.29
N ARG A 141 7.34 -26.13 11.38
CA ARG A 141 6.76 -26.69 12.62
C ARG A 141 7.27 -25.95 13.87
N GLY A 142 7.60 -24.67 13.73
CA GLY A 142 7.84 -23.73 14.82
C GLY A 142 6.70 -22.69 14.91
N PRO A 143 6.42 -22.13 16.10
CA PRO A 143 5.23 -21.31 16.33
C PRO A 143 5.27 -20.09 15.41
N ALA A 144 4.13 -19.81 14.77
CA ALA A 144 3.84 -18.64 13.94
C ALA A 144 4.69 -17.43 14.35
N HIS A 145 5.85 -17.26 13.70
CA HIS A 145 6.73 -16.15 13.98
C HIS A 145 5.99 -14.88 13.59
N HIS A 146 5.72 -14.08 14.62
CA HIS A 146 5.21 -12.72 14.61
C HIS A 146 5.04 -12.10 13.21
N MET A 147 3.78 -11.93 12.81
CA MET A 147 3.39 -10.72 12.09
C MET A 147 4.02 -9.52 12.83
N PRO A 148 4.53 -8.47 12.16
CA PRO A 148 5.10 -7.32 12.84
C PRO A 148 4.00 -6.56 13.60
N TYR A 149 3.68 -7.03 14.79
CA TYR A 149 3.12 -6.23 15.87
C TYR A 149 4.22 -5.25 16.28
N GLY A 150 4.31 -4.12 15.57
CA GLY A 150 5.36 -3.15 15.85
C GLY A 150 5.68 -2.13 14.76
N MET A 151 4.83 -1.93 13.75
CA MET A 151 4.89 -0.64 13.03
C MET A 151 4.30 0.42 13.94
N GLN A 152 5.17 1.06 14.73
CA GLN A 152 4.88 2.33 15.37
C GLN A 152 4.43 3.31 14.29
N CYS A 153 3.12 3.57 14.26
CA CYS A 153 2.54 4.69 13.57
C CYS A 153 3.26 5.94 14.07
N LYS A 154 4.12 6.52 13.23
CA LYS A 154 4.82 7.76 13.57
C LYS A 154 3.79 8.88 13.72
N ASN A 155 3.65 9.29 14.98
CA ASN A 155 3.37 10.62 15.51
C ASN A 155 1.95 11.20 15.67
N ASP A 156 0.84 10.59 15.23
CA ASP A 156 -0.50 11.15 15.57
C ASP A 156 -1.54 10.14 16.09
N SER A 157 -1.22 8.85 16.23
CA SER A 157 -2.22 7.82 16.60
C SER A 157 -1.99 7.10 17.93
N MET A 158 -1.05 7.58 18.78
CA MET A 158 -0.75 6.94 20.07
C MET A 158 -1.79 7.18 21.18
N GLN A 159 -2.90 7.88 20.90
CA GLN A 159 -4.05 7.93 21.81
C GLN A 159 -5.02 6.75 21.62
N CYS A 160 -4.91 5.96 20.54
CA CYS A 160 -5.89 4.93 20.19
C CYS A 160 -5.74 3.56 20.90
N MET A 161 -4.85 3.43 21.90
CA MET A 161 -4.54 2.12 22.53
C MET A 161 -4.56 2.09 24.07
N LYS A 162 -5.09 3.11 24.76
CA LYS A 162 -5.19 3.09 26.24
C LYS A 162 -6.53 2.63 26.82
N GLY A 163 -7.49 2.21 26.00
CA GLY A 163 -8.80 1.74 26.46
C GLY A 163 -9.04 0.25 26.18
N ASN A 164 -9.03 -0.56 27.24
CA ASN A 164 -9.61 -1.91 27.30
C ASN A 164 -9.11 -2.98 26.31
N MET A 165 -7.95 -3.58 26.61
CA MET A 165 -7.74 -5.01 26.27
C MET A 165 -7.57 -5.79 27.58
N HIS A 166 -8.67 -6.38 28.05
CA HIS A 166 -8.58 -7.48 29.02
C HIS A 166 -7.97 -8.71 28.32
N PRO A 167 -6.93 -9.34 28.88
CA PRO A 167 -6.38 -10.55 28.30
C PRO A 167 -7.36 -11.73 28.49
N MET A 168 -7.89 -12.26 27.38
CA MET A 168 -8.57 -13.56 27.42
C MET A 168 -7.53 -14.64 27.71
N ASN A 169 -7.56 -15.13 28.95
CA ASN A 169 -6.74 -16.21 29.45
C ASN A 169 -7.14 -17.53 28.75
N ARG A 170 -6.23 -18.13 27.99
CA ARG A 170 -6.47 -19.42 27.31
C ARG A 170 -5.39 -20.43 27.72
N HIS A 171 -5.51 -20.96 28.92
CA HIS A 171 -4.84 -22.21 29.32
C HIS A 171 -5.86 -23.13 30.00
N ARG A 172 -6.33 -24.15 29.26
CA ARG A 172 -6.88 -25.39 29.83
C ARG A 172 -6.12 -26.53 29.17
N THR A 173 -4.97 -26.88 29.73
CA THR A 173 -4.27 -28.12 29.42
C THR A 173 -5.03 -29.27 30.05
N MET A 174 -5.46 -30.23 29.23
CA MET A 174 -5.92 -31.55 29.65
C MET A 174 -4.84 -32.22 30.51
N GLN A 175 -5.13 -32.49 31.78
CA GLN A 175 -4.43 -33.53 32.53
C GLN A 175 -5.27 -34.81 32.41
N ARG A 176 -4.61 -35.86 31.93
CA ARG A 176 -5.08 -37.23 31.87
C ARG A 176 -4.91 -37.79 33.29
N ASP A 177 -6.00 -38.15 33.95
CA ASP A 177 -5.93 -38.86 35.22
C ASP A 177 -5.35 -40.27 34.98
N THR A 178 -4.14 -40.48 35.48
CA THR A 178 -3.57 -41.80 35.71
C THR A 178 -3.40 -41.98 37.20
N THR A 179 -4.33 -42.67 37.85
CA THR A 179 -4.04 -43.36 39.11
C THR A 179 -4.73 -44.72 39.08
N GLN A 180 -3.88 -45.74 39.00
CA GLN A 180 -4.15 -47.12 39.35
C GLN A 180 -4.46 -47.25 40.85
N THR A 181 -5.43 -48.11 41.14
CA THR A 181 -5.43 -49.21 42.13
C THR A 181 -4.51 -49.15 43.37
N THR A 182 -5.12 -49.24 44.55
CA THR A 182 -4.72 -49.82 45.88
C THR A 182 -5.52 -49.05 46.95
N ASN A 183 -6.25 -49.60 47.92
CA ASN A 183 -6.52 -50.95 48.45
C ASN A 183 -8.04 -51.12 48.65
#